data_AF-A0A355IL10-F1
#
_entry.id   AF-A0A355IL10-F1
#
_cell.length_a   1.000
_cell.length_b   1.000
_cell.length_c   1.000
_cell.angle_alpha   90.00
_cell.angle_beta   90.00
_cell.angle_gamma   90.00
#
_symmetry.space_group_name_H-M   'P 1'
#
loop_
_entity.id
_entity.type
_entity.pdbx_description
1 polymer ?
#
loop_
_entity_poly.entity_id
_entity_poly.type
_entity_poly.pdbx_seq_one_letter_code
_entity_poly.pdbx_strand_id
1 'polypeptide(L)' 'ENNTLTESLDQIQSRNVYLPANSRWVDFWTGETLEGGQTVTKATPIDLIPLYLKAGSILPWGPDVQY' A
#
# COMPACT_ATOMS: atom_id res chain seq x y z
N GLU A 1 16.30 29.87 -18.19
CA GLU A 1 16.49 28.86 -17.13
C GLU A 1 15.17 28.79 -16.36
N ASN A 2 14.80 27.65 -15.77
CA ASN A 2 13.51 27.33 -15.09
C ASN A 2 12.53 26.49 -15.94
N ASN A 3 12.65 25.15 -15.95
CA ASN A 3 11.46 24.28 -16.01
C ASN A 3 11.67 22.77 -15.68
N THR A 4 12.51 22.40 -14.70
CA THR A 4 12.77 20.97 -14.39
C THR A 4 12.31 20.53 -12.99
N LEU A 5 11.45 21.31 -12.32
CA LEU A 5 10.88 20.93 -11.01
C LEU A 5 9.44 20.43 -11.09
N THR A 6 8.85 20.35 -12.29
CA THR A 6 7.61 19.59 -12.55
C THR A 6 7.94 18.11 -12.77
N GLU A 7 8.93 17.56 -12.07
CA GLU A 7 9.14 16.12 -12.05
C GLU A 7 8.04 15.49 -11.18
N SER A 8 6.99 15.03 -11.86
CA SER A 8 6.31 13.76 -11.56
C SER A 8 5.44 13.67 -10.29
N LEU A 9 4.85 14.75 -9.77
CA LEU A 9 3.80 14.60 -8.74
C LEU A 9 2.50 13.96 -9.28
N ASP A 10 2.23 14.12 -10.57
CA ASP A 10 1.07 13.52 -11.26
C ASP A 10 1.35 12.12 -11.85
N GLN A 11 2.58 11.62 -11.79
CA GLN A 11 2.89 10.30 -12.33
C GLN A 11 2.54 9.23 -11.29
N ILE A 12 1.65 8.30 -11.67
CA ILE A 12 1.37 7.12 -10.85
C ILE A 12 2.62 6.23 -10.86
N GLN A 13 3.31 6.18 -9.73
CA GLN A 13 4.44 5.27 -9.52
C GLN A 13 3.93 3.87 -9.15
N SER A 14 4.82 2.89 -9.14
CA SER A 14 4.51 1.54 -8.67
C SER A 14 5.61 1.03 -7.75
N ARG A 15 5.23 0.27 -6.72
CA ARG A 15 6.17 -0.35 -5.79
C ARG A 15 6.00 -1.86 -5.76
N ASN A 16 7.14 -2.55 -5.72
CA ASN A 16 7.21 -3.97 -5.47
C ASN A 16 7.25 -4.22 -3.96
N VAL A 17 6.30 -5.00 -3.46
CA VAL A 17 6.16 -5.34 -2.03
C VAL A 17 6.25 -6.85 -1.89
N TYR A 18 7.24 -7.32 -1.14
CA TYR A 18 7.34 -8.74 -0.81
C TYR A 18 6.38 -9.08 0.34
N LEU A 19 5.55 -10.10 0.13
CA LEU A 19 4.68 -10.69 1.14
C LEU A 19 5.37 -11.95 1.68
N PRO A 20 5.80 -11.97 2.95
CA PRO A 20 6.43 -13.14 3.55
C PRO A 20 5.61 -14.41 3.44
N ALA A 21 6.31 -15.53 3.21
CA ALA A 21 5.72 -16.87 3.10
C ALA A 21 5.05 -17.35 4.38
N ASN A 22 4.28 -18.44 4.25
CA ASN A 22 3.59 -19.14 5.36
C ASN A 22 2.50 -18.30 6.05
N SER A 23 1.95 -17.31 5.36
CA SER A 23 0.85 -16.49 5.87
C SER A 23 0.06 -15.94 4.70
N ARG A 24 -1.25 -15.77 4.92
CA ARG A 24 -2.08 -14.96 4.04
C ARG A 24 -1.95 -13.50 4.42
N TRP A 25 -2.11 -12.65 3.43
CA TRP A 25 -2.05 -11.20 3.55
C TRP A 25 -3.34 -10.62 3.00
N VAL A 26 -3.81 -9.54 3.59
CA VAL A 26 -5.03 -8.83 3.17
C VAL A 26 -4.63 -7.43 2.76
N ASP A 27 -4.93 -7.05 1.52
CA ASP A 27 -4.80 -5.66 1.09
C ASP A 27 -5.74 -4.79 1.94
N PHE A 28 -5.17 -3.82 2.66
CA PHE A 28 -5.93 -2.99 3.60
C PHE A 28 -7.02 -2.17 2.90
N TRP A 29 -6.81 -1.78 1.65
CA TRP A 29 -7.70 -0.88 0.92
C TRP A 29 -8.80 -1.64 0.19
N THR A 30 -8.48 -2.80 -0.41
CA THR A 30 -9.45 -3.57 -1.22
C THR A 30 -10.09 -4.72 -0.44
N GLY A 31 -9.49 -5.15 0.67
CA GLY A 31 -9.89 -6.36 1.40
C GLY A 31 -9.52 -7.67 0.68
N GLU A 32 -8.82 -7.60 -0.45
CA GLU A 32 -8.39 -8.78 -1.20
C GLU A 32 -7.39 -9.61 -0.38
N THR A 33 -7.60 -10.93 -0.34
CA THR A 33 -6.68 -11.85 0.33
C THR A 33 -5.71 -12.46 -0.68
N LEU A 34 -4.41 -12.34 -0.37
CA LEU A 34 -3.30 -12.81 -1.17
C LEU A 34 -2.51 -13.87 -0.38
N GLU A 35 -2.00 -14.89 -1.08
CA GLU A 35 -1.06 -15.83 -0.48
C GLU A 35 0.32 -15.17 -0.32
N GLY A 36 1.03 -15.56 0.74
CA GLY A 36 2.41 -15.11 0.99
C GLY A 36 3.44 -15.88 0.18
N GLY A 37 4.70 -15.45 0.25
CA GLY A 37 5.82 -16.03 -0.48
C GLY A 37 6.02 -15.45 -1.88
N GLN A 38 5.40 -14.30 -2.15
CA GLN A 38 5.43 -13.65 -3.46
C GLN A 38 5.68 -12.14 -3.33
N THR A 39 6.13 -11.53 -4.42
CA THR A 39 6.23 -10.07 -4.55
C THR A 39 5.07 -9.58 -5.38
N VAL A 40 4.34 -8.59 -4.87
CA VAL A 40 3.23 -7.93 -5.56
C VAL A 40 3.65 -6.55 -6.04
N THR A 41 3.26 -6.19 -7.26
CA THR A 41 3.44 -4.84 -7.80
C THR A 41 2.15 -4.06 -7.59
N LYS A 42 2.21 -2.97 -6.81
CA LYS A 42 1.05 -2.12 -6.54
C LYS A 42 1.30 -0.71 -7.09
N ALA A 43 0.30 -0.14 -7.74
CA ALA A 43 0.31 1.28 -8.09
C ALA A 43 0.26 2.13 -6.80
N THR A 44 1.10 3.14 -6.73
CA THR A 44 1.29 4.05 -5.60
C THR A 44 1.16 5.49 -6.08
N PRO A 45 -0.07 5.97 -6.37
CA PRO A 45 -0.30 7.40 -6.50
C PRO A 45 0.05 8.12 -5.18
N ILE A 46 0.15 9.45 -5.23
CA ILE A 46 0.63 10.27 -4.11
C ILE A 46 -0.19 10.11 -2.82
N ASP A 47 -1.46 9.73 -2.94
CA ASP A 47 -2.44 9.57 -1.87
C ASP A 47 -2.56 8.12 -1.37
N LEU A 48 -1.79 7.17 -1.92
CA LEU A 48 -1.90 5.75 -1.56
C LEU A 48 -0.55 5.12 -1.22
N ILE A 49 -0.49 4.53 -0.03
CA ILE A 49 0.62 3.70 0.42
C ILE A 49 0.20 2.22 0.34
N PRO A 50 1.02 1.32 -0.26
CA PRO A 50 0.76 -0.11 -0.20
C PRO A 50 0.78 -0.62 1.23
N LEU A 51 -0.37 -1.10 1.71
CA LEU A 51 -0.53 -1.60 3.07
C LEU A 51 -1.20 -2.96 3.03
N TYR A 52 -0.54 -3.96 3.61
CA TYR A 52 -1.03 -5.32 3.69
C TYR A 52 -1.02 -5.78 5.14
N LEU A 53 -2.14 -6.30 5.61
CA LEU A 53 -2.29 -6.87 6.94
C LEU A 53 -2.08 -8.37 6.88
N LYS A 54 -1.36 -8.92 7.84
CA LYS A 54 -1.27 -10.38 7.98
C LYS A 54 -2.65 -10.92 8.38
N ALA A 55 -3.09 -12.02 7.78
CA ALA A 55 -4.37 -12.64 8.13
C ALA A 55 -4.39 -13.03 9.61
N GLY A 56 -5.49 -12.67 10.30
CA GLY A 56 -5.65 -12.85 11.74
C GLY A 56 -5.12 -11.68 12.58
N SER A 57 -4.55 -10.62 11.98
CA SER A 57 -4.24 -9.39 12.68
C SER A 57 -5.51 -8.67 13.15
N ILE A 58 -5.52 -8.21 14.40
CA ILE A 58 -6.53 -7.31 14.94
C ILE A 58 -5.94 -5.90 14.91
N LEU A 59 -6.54 -5.01 14.11
CA LEU A 59 -6.13 -3.60 14.00
C LEU A 59 -7.19 -2.71 14.65
N PRO A 60 -6.95 -2.17 15.85
CA PRO A 60 -7.85 -1.19 16.46
C PRO A 60 -7.82 0.12 15.66
N TRP A 61 -8.98 0.53 15.15
CA TRP A 61 -9.21 1.83 14.53
C TRP A 61 -10.01 2.70 15.51
N GLY A 62 -9.47 3.87 15.85
CA GLY A 62 -10.16 4.85 16.70
C GLY A 62 -11.10 5.74 15.89
N PRO A 63 -12.10 6.37 16.51
CA PRO A 63 -12.98 7.31 15.80
C PRO A 63 -12.16 8.45 15.19
N ASP A 64 -12.67 9.04 14.11
CA ASP A 64 -12.09 10.25 13.55
C ASP A 64 -12.07 11.34 14.63
N VAL A 65 -10.90 11.96 14.83
CA VAL A 65 -10.71 13.05 15.79
C VAL A 65 -10.40 14.31 15.01
N GLN A 66 -11.22 15.35 15.18
CA GLN A 66 -10.94 16.70 14.70
C GLN A 66 -10.32 17.53 15.85
N TYR A 67 -9.25 18.27 15.56
CA TYR A 67 -8.66 19.29 16.44
C TYR A 67 -8.73 20.66 15.78
#